data_AF-A0A5Q0UIQ9-F1
#
_entry.id   AF-A0A5Q0UIQ9-F1
#
_cell.length_a   1.000
_cell.length_b   1.000
_cell.length_c   1.000
_cell.angle_alpha   90.00
_cell.angle_beta   90.00
_cell.angle_gamma   90.00
#
_symmetry.space_group_name_H-M   'P 1'
#
loop_
_entity.id
_entity.type
_entity.pdbx_description
1 polymer ?
#
loop_
_entity_poly.entity_id
_entity_poly.type
_entity_poly.pdbx_seq_one_letter_code
_entity_poly.pdbx_strand_id
1 'polypeptide(L)' 'MEEDELLYEFKQGPYDVLEFEVREKDEKAVIEINGGDLGRLPIENLKTIDELRNALDEIERVIEEKERRKEDL' A
#
# COMPACT_ATOMS: atom_id res chain seq x y z
N MET A 1 14.46 13.79 20.48
CA MET A 1 14.09 12.67 19.61
C MET A 1 12.80 13.12 18.97
N GLU A 2 12.79 13.31 17.65
CA GLU A 2 11.56 13.63 16.94
C GLU A 2 10.62 12.41 17.08
N GLU A 3 9.35 12.67 17.39
CA GLU A 3 8.33 11.64 17.54
C GLU A 3 7.80 11.29 16.15
N ASP A 4 7.88 10.02 15.75
CA ASP A 4 7.33 9.53 14.47
C ASP A 4 5.79 9.72 14.46
N GLU A 5 5.25 10.40 13.44
CA GLU A 5 3.82 10.66 13.29
C GLU A 5 3.17 9.64 12.33
N LEU A 6 2.12 8.95 12.81
CA LEU A 6 1.32 8.01 12.01
C LEU A 6 0.37 8.79 11.09
N LEU A 7 0.56 8.65 9.78
CA LEU A 7 -0.27 9.33 8.80
C LEU A 7 -1.53 8.53 8.46
N TYR A 8 -1.39 7.22 8.29
CA TYR A 8 -2.50 6.34 7.92
C TYR A 8 -2.19 4.87 8.25
N GLU A 9 -3.21 4.13 8.66
CA GLU A 9 -3.13 2.69 8.95
C GLU A 9 -4.41 2.01 8.43
N PHE A 10 -4.25 0.82 7.85
CA PHE A 10 -5.38 -0.05 7.56
C PHE A 10 -5.11 -1.49 8.03
N LYS A 11 -6.03 -2.02 8.83
CA LYS A 11 -5.90 -3.31 9.54
C LYS A 11 -6.79 -4.44 9.02
N GLN A 12 -7.57 -4.25 7.95
CA GLN A 12 -8.59 -5.24 7.54
C GLN A 12 -8.59 -5.59 6.06
N GLY A 13 -7.65 -6.44 5.63
CA GLY A 13 -7.80 -7.24 4.41
C GLY A 13 -8.52 -8.57 4.71
N PRO A 14 -9.14 -9.24 3.73
CA PRO A 14 -9.99 -10.45 3.91
C PRO A 14 -9.28 -11.67 4.53
N TYR A 15 -8.01 -11.56 4.93
CA TYR A 15 -7.22 -12.62 5.54
C TYR A 15 -6.36 -12.17 6.74
N ASP A 16 -6.55 -10.99 7.36
CA ASP A 16 -5.88 -10.55 8.61
C ASP A 16 -4.35 -10.86 8.71
N VAL A 17 -3.61 -10.88 7.60
CA VAL A 17 -2.17 -11.26 7.57
C VAL A 17 -1.25 -10.07 7.24
N LEU A 18 -1.81 -8.99 6.70
CA LEU A 18 -1.06 -7.84 6.23
C LEU A 18 -1.55 -6.55 6.90
N GLU A 19 -0.69 -5.96 7.72
CA GLU A 19 -0.82 -4.62 8.28
C GLU A 19 -0.02 -3.65 7.41
N PHE A 20 -0.68 -2.59 6.95
CA PHE A 20 -0.05 -1.51 6.21
C PHE A 20 -0.12 -0.23 7.02
N GLU A 21 1.05 0.34 7.30
CA GLU A 21 1.20 1.59 8.02
C GLU A 21 1.97 2.60 7.17
N VAL A 22 1.58 3.87 7.23
CA VAL A 22 2.31 4.97 6.60
C VAL A 22 2.78 5.92 7.70
N ARG A 23 4.09 6.09 7.81
CA ARG A 23 4.74 6.91 8.84
C ARG A 23 5.59 8.00 8.19
N GLU A 24 5.67 9.17 8.82
CA GLU A 24 6.68 10.17 8.44
C GLU A 24 8.00 9.85 9.13
N LYS A 25 9.10 9.81 8.36
CA LYS A 25 10.45 9.61 8.84
C LYS A 25 11.44 10.38 7.98
N ASP A 26 12.29 11.20 8.62
CA ASP A 26 13.28 12.04 7.94
C ASP A 26 12.65 12.91 6.82
N GLU A 27 11.51 13.56 7.11
CA GLU A 27 10.71 14.38 6.16
C GLU A 27 10.17 13.62 4.94
N LYS A 28 10.11 12.28 5.02
CA LYS A 28 9.57 11.41 3.96
C LYS A 28 8.44 10.55 4.51
N ALA A 29 7.43 10.29 3.69
CA ALA A 29 6.45 9.26 3.99
C ALA A 29 7.06 7.87 3.69
N VAL A 30 6.89 6.91 4.60
CA VAL A 30 7.35 5.53 4.45
C VAL A 30 6.17 4.60 4.68
N ILE A 31 5.89 3.74 3.70
CA ILE A 31 4.94 2.64 3.87
C ILE A 31 5.68 1.45 4.49
N GLU A 32 5.21 0.97 5.63
CA GLU A 32 5.71 -0.22 6.30
C GLU A 32 4.69 -1.35 6.19
N ILE A 33 5.18 -2.56 5.91
CA ILE A 33 4.36 -3.77 5.83
C ILE A 33 4.71 -4.65 7.04
N ASN A 34 3.72 -4.91 7.90
CA ASN A 34 3.85 -5.61 9.18
C ASN A 34 4.99 -5.03 10.05
N GLY A 35 4.94 -3.72 10.35
CA GLY A 35 5.99 -3.03 11.13
C GLY A 35 7.36 -2.95 10.42
N GLY A 36 7.39 -3.23 9.11
CA GLY A 36 8.61 -3.26 8.30
C GLY A 36 9.23 -4.65 8.16
N ASP A 37 8.67 -5.69 8.78
CA ASP A 37 9.19 -7.06 8.72
C ASP A 37 9.15 -7.65 7.30
N LEU A 38 8.14 -7.27 6.52
CA LEU A 38 7.98 -7.73 5.14
C LEU A 38 8.49 -6.72 4.11
N GLY A 39 8.73 -5.48 4.52
CA GLY A 39 9.30 -4.44 3.66
C GLY A 39 8.95 -3.02 4.09
N ARG A 40 9.73 -2.09 3.55
CA ARG A 40 9.53 -0.64 3.69
C ARG A 40 9.66 0.02 2.34
N LEU A 41 8.75 0.94 2.03
CA LEU A 41 8.74 1.70 0.79
C LEU A 41 8.75 3.20 1.09
N PRO A 42 9.91 3.87 0.98
CA PRO A 42 9.98 5.33 1.12
C PRO A 42 9.39 6.02 -0.13
N ILE A 43 8.54 7.01 0.12
CA ILE A 43 7.96 7.88 -0.90
C ILE A 43 8.77 9.17 -0.91
N GLU A 44 9.63 9.30 -1.92
CA GLU A 44 10.59 10.41 -1.98
C GLU A 44 10.07 11.61 -2.77
N ASN A 45 9.03 11.43 -3.60
CA ASN A 45 8.48 12.48 -4.45
C ASN A 45 7.10 12.11 -5.01
N LEU A 46 6.44 13.09 -5.64
CA LEU A 46 5.12 12.93 -6.27
C LEU A 46 5.10 11.89 -7.39
N LYS A 47 6.21 11.71 -8.12
CA LYS A 47 6.29 10.73 -9.20
C LYS A 47 6.14 9.30 -8.67
N THR A 48 6.72 8.99 -7.51
CA THR A 48 6.55 7.68 -6.85
C THR A 48 5.08 7.42 -6.52
N ILE A 49 4.34 8.45 -6.09
CA ILE A 49 2.90 8.34 -5.81
C ILE A 49 2.11 8.04 -7.09
N ASP A 50 2.42 8.74 -8.18
CA ASP A 50 1.72 8.55 -9.46
C ASP A 50 1.99 7.16 -10.05
N GLU A 51 3.23 6.67 -9.97
CA GLU A 51 3.57 5.30 -10.39
C GLU A 51 2.84 4.23 -9.54
N LEU A 52 2.72 4.44 -8.23
CA LEU A 52 1.96 3.54 -7.35
C LEU A 52 0.47 3.53 -7.69
N ARG A 53 -0.13 4.69 -7.95
CA ARG A 53 -1.54 4.77 -8.37
C ARG A 53 -1.77 4.00 -9.67
N ASN A 54 -0.93 4.25 -10.68
CA ASN A 54 -1.03 3.53 -11.96
C ASN A 54 -0.89 2.01 -11.79
N ALA A 55 0.01 1.56 -10.91
CA ALA A 55 0.18 0.14 -10.64
C ALA A 55 -1.06 -0.48 -9.95
N LEU A 56 -1.67 0.24 -9.00
CA LEU A 56 -2.90 -0.19 -8.34
C LEU A 56 -4.08 -0.27 -9.32
N ASP A 57 -4.22 0.72 -10.21
CA ASP A 57 -5.26 0.73 -11.25
C ASP A 57 -5.13 -0.48 -12.21
N GLU A 58 -3.89 -0.85 -12.60
CA GLU A 58 -3.64 -2.03 -13.42
C GLU A 58 -3.97 -3.33 -12.68
N ILE A 59 -3.66 -3.42 -11.38
CA ILE A 59 -4.01 -4.57 -10.54
C ILE A 59 -5.53 -4.71 -10.43
N GLU A 60 -6.25 -3.61 -10.19
CA GLU A 60 -7.71 -3.56 -10.13
C GLU A 60 -8.33 -4.13 -11.40
N ARG A 61 -7.91 -3.63 -12.58
CA ARG A 61 -8.39 -4.15 -13.88
C ARG A 61 -8.19 -5.65 -14.03
N VAL A 62 -7.03 -6.17 -13.62
CA VAL A 62 -6.73 -7.60 -13.69
C VAL A 62 -7.65 -8.41 -12.76
N ILE A 63 -7.96 -7.89 -11.58
CA ILE A 63 -8.88 -8.54 -10.64
C ILE A 63 -10.30 -8.55 -11.21
N GLU A 64 -10.80 -7.40 -11.69
CA GLU A 64 -12.13 -7.29 -12.31
C GLU A 64 -12.30 -8.23 -13.52
N GLU A 65 -11.28 -8.34 -14.38
CA GLU A 65 -11.30 -9.31 -15.48
C GLU A 65 -11.39 -10.75 -15.00
N LYS A 66 -10.68 -11.10 -13.94
CA LYS A 66 -10.73 -12.46 -13.37
C LYS A 66 -12.10 -12.76 -12.78
N GLU A 67 -12.74 -11.78 -12.14
CA GLU A 67 -14.09 -11.94 -11.58
C GLU A 67 -15.13 -12.11 -12.68
N ARG A 68 -15.11 -11.26 -13.72
CA ARG A 68 -16.00 -11.42 -14.88
C ARG A 68 -15.91 -12.80 -15.52
N ARG A 69 -14.68 -13.33 -15.70
CA ARG A 69 -14.48 -14.69 -16.26
C ARG A 69 -15.03 -15.81 -15.39
N LYS A 70 -15.22 -15.59 -14.07
CA LYS A 70 -15.83 -16.59 -13.18
C LYS A 70 -17.35 -16.56 -13.23
N GLU A 71 -17.96 -15.43 -13.57
CA GLU A 71 -19.41 -15.31 -13.73
C GLU A 71 -19.92 -15.94 -15.02
N ASP A 72 -19.06 -16.04 -16.05
CA ASP A 72 -19.37 -16.65 -17.35
C ASP A 72 -19.20 -18.19 -17.40
N LEU A 73 -18.73 -18.85 -16.32
CA LEU A 73 -18.48 -20.30 -16.21
C LEU A 73 -19.53 -21.02 -15.35
#